data_AF-V5GVU4-F1
#
_entry.id   AF-V5GVU4-F1
#
_cell.length_a   1.000
_cell.length_b   1.000
_cell.length_c   1.000
_cell.angle_alpha   90.00
_cell.angle_beta   90.00
_cell.angle_gamma   90.00
#
_symmetry.space_group_name_H-M   'P 1'
#
loop_
_entity.id
_entity.type
_entity.pdbx_description
1 polymer ?
#
loop_
_entity_poly.entity_id
_entity_poly.type
_entity_poly.pdbx_seq_one_letter_code
_entity_poly.pdbx_strand_id
1 'polypeptide(L)'
;VNLAQNYLGSNNINLLEPRGQFGTRLAGGKDSASPRYIFTKMSPLTRMIFHPHDDPLLKHEYDDNQKIEPVWYIPIIPMILVNGAEGIGTGWMTKIPNYNPREIVSNIRKMLDGDDPEELVPWYKNFKGTVEFCGDQRYVISGEISIVGNEKVEITELPVGTWTQNYKENVLEPMVHGSEKVKAVLSDYKEYNTDTTIKFIIALQNGQMEVMEKEGLHKAFKLQTIVNTSSMCAFDEFGCLRRFDSVMVILQEFYTLRLKMYQKRKEFLEGMLEAEAAMLSNKARFIMEKCSGELVVENKKRKTIVDELLKRGYAPDPVKEWKRRNKEDEEEDEPAEEEESQEEEESSKKKKPVDSEKLFKNLSDVKKFDYLLGMSMWMLTEERKNELLKQKDIKLSELETLKKKTNADLWREDLDTFMEELDKIEKKEREDEAVSMKKEKKPVFGRKKLHLDETMPSPTARRIEPTISDDIKKKIQNAVKFKENKMKK
;
A
#
# COMPACT_ATOMS: atom_id res chain seq x y z
N VAL A 1 3.23 -2.02 -14.37
CA VAL A 1 2.44 -0.88 -14.90
C VAL A 1 1.28 -0.55 -13.98
N ASN A 2 0.33 -1.46 -13.76
CA ASN A 2 -0.88 -1.22 -12.96
C ASN A 2 -0.61 -0.66 -11.55
N LEU A 3 0.38 -1.18 -10.81
CA LEU A 3 0.77 -0.68 -9.47
C LEU A 3 1.25 0.79 -9.44
N ALA A 4 1.65 1.34 -10.60
CA ALA A 4 2.14 2.71 -10.73
C ALA A 4 1.11 3.68 -11.31
N GLN A 5 0.02 3.19 -11.89
CA GLN A 5 -1.00 4.04 -12.51
C GLN A 5 -1.67 4.92 -11.46
N ASN A 6 -1.86 6.21 -11.78
CA ASN A 6 -2.43 7.21 -10.89
C ASN A 6 -3.50 8.09 -11.56
N TYR A 7 -4.01 7.69 -12.72
CA TYR A 7 -5.14 8.37 -13.36
C TYR A 7 -6.45 8.05 -12.62
N LEU A 8 -7.44 8.94 -12.74
CA LEU A 8 -8.74 8.80 -12.08
C LEU A 8 -9.39 7.45 -12.37
N GLY A 9 -9.76 6.73 -11.31
CA GLY A 9 -10.36 5.39 -11.38
C GLY A 9 -9.36 4.24 -11.42
N SER A 10 -8.05 4.50 -11.30
CA SER A 10 -7.01 3.48 -11.05
C SER A 10 -6.72 3.35 -9.55
N ASN A 11 -5.50 3.64 -9.08
CA ASN A 11 -5.14 3.56 -7.67
C ASN A 11 -5.41 4.89 -6.97
N ASN A 12 -5.98 4.85 -5.75
CA ASN A 12 -6.01 6.03 -4.89
C ASN A 12 -4.61 6.36 -4.37
N ILE A 13 -3.81 5.33 -4.08
CA ILE A 13 -2.39 5.46 -3.73
C ILE A 13 -1.58 4.46 -4.55
N ASN A 14 -0.86 4.95 -5.56
CA ASN A 14 0.09 4.15 -6.32
C ASN A 14 1.36 3.90 -5.49
N LEU A 15 1.71 2.62 -5.30
CA LEU A 15 2.90 2.21 -4.54
C LEU A 15 4.21 2.38 -5.34
N LEU A 16 4.07 2.62 -6.64
CA LEU A 16 5.17 2.85 -7.57
C LEU A 16 4.95 4.16 -8.30
N GLU A 17 6.01 4.94 -8.56
CA GLU A 17 5.92 6.19 -9.31
C GLU A 17 5.81 5.93 -10.83
N PRO A 18 4.85 6.55 -11.55
CA PRO A 18 4.74 6.45 -13.00
C PRO A 18 5.70 7.42 -13.71
N ARG A 19 6.96 7.01 -13.91
CA ARG A 19 7.95 7.85 -14.61
C ARG A 19 7.98 7.55 -16.11
N GLY A 20 7.09 8.22 -16.84
CA GLY A 20 6.88 8.04 -18.28
C GLY A 20 5.39 7.93 -18.59
N GLN A 21 5.04 7.40 -19.77
CA GLN A 21 3.64 7.20 -20.16
C GLN A 21 3.11 5.86 -19.60
N PHE A 22 2.51 5.88 -18.41
CA PHE A 22 1.90 4.69 -17.77
C PHE A 22 0.43 4.47 -18.14
N GLY A 23 -0.06 5.26 -19.10
CA GLY A 23 -1.44 5.26 -19.56
C GLY A 23 -2.27 6.28 -18.80
N THR A 24 -3.38 6.67 -19.41
CA THR A 24 -4.21 7.78 -18.94
C THR A 24 -5.68 7.36 -18.86
N ARG A 25 -6.51 8.25 -18.32
CA ARG A 25 -7.97 8.06 -18.31
C ARG A 25 -8.60 8.10 -19.71
N LEU A 26 -7.87 8.54 -20.73
CA LEU A 26 -8.35 8.57 -22.12
C LEU A 26 -8.78 7.18 -22.59
N ALA A 27 -7.96 6.17 -22.28
CA ALA A 27 -8.14 4.78 -22.71
C ALA A 27 -8.14 3.77 -21.56
N GLY A 28 -8.25 4.24 -20.31
CA GLY A 28 -8.21 3.37 -19.12
C GLY A 28 -6.87 2.65 -18.97
N GLY A 29 -5.77 3.37 -19.21
CA GLY A 29 -4.42 2.84 -19.08
C GLY A 29 -3.91 2.01 -20.26
N LYS A 30 -4.75 1.69 -21.26
CA LYS A 30 -4.35 0.90 -22.45
C LYS A 30 -3.41 1.64 -23.39
N ASP A 31 -3.32 2.95 -23.23
CA ASP A 31 -2.40 3.86 -23.90
C ASP A 31 -1.03 3.96 -23.22
N SER A 32 -0.73 3.07 -22.26
CA SER A 32 0.61 2.96 -21.66
C SER A 32 1.67 2.64 -22.73
N ALA A 33 2.82 3.29 -22.65
CA ALA A 33 3.96 2.97 -23.50
C ALA A 33 4.54 1.57 -23.18
N SER A 34 5.33 1.03 -24.11
CA SER A 34 6.01 -0.26 -23.90
C SER A 34 6.81 -0.25 -22.59
N PRO A 35 6.79 -1.34 -21.80
CA PRO A 35 7.54 -1.45 -20.55
C PRO A 35 9.03 -1.09 -20.66
N ARG A 36 9.63 -1.24 -21.85
CA ARG A 36 11.04 -0.91 -22.14
C ARG A 36 11.34 0.59 -22.17
N TYR A 37 10.34 1.45 -22.30
CA TYR A 37 10.49 2.91 -22.44
C TYR A 37 9.96 3.70 -21.24
N ILE A 38 9.54 3.01 -20.19
CA ILE A 38 8.99 3.61 -18.97
C ILE A 38 9.81 3.16 -17.76
N PHE A 39 9.88 4.02 -16.77
CA PHE A 39 10.66 3.78 -15.56
C PHE A 39 9.76 3.87 -14.34
N THR A 40 10.14 3.19 -13.27
CA THR A 40 9.44 3.31 -12.01
C THR A 40 10.42 3.22 -10.86
N LYS A 41 9.97 3.67 -9.69
CA LYS A 41 10.62 3.43 -8.41
C LYS A 41 9.55 3.40 -7.34
N MET A 42 9.92 2.95 -6.15
CA MET A 42 9.05 2.98 -4.98
C MET A 42 8.60 4.42 -4.67
N SER A 43 7.29 4.61 -4.47
CA SER A 43 6.75 5.85 -3.92
C SER A 43 7.28 6.04 -2.50
N PRO A 44 7.56 7.28 -2.04
CA PRO A 44 7.94 7.52 -0.64
C PRO A 44 6.90 6.97 0.35
N LEU A 45 5.61 6.96 -0.03
CA LEU A 45 4.52 6.40 0.78
C LEU A 45 4.65 4.90 1.00
N THR A 46 5.30 4.16 0.11
CA THR A 46 5.28 2.69 0.16
C THR A 46 5.95 2.16 1.41
N ARG A 47 7.09 2.73 1.84
CA ARG A 47 7.72 2.32 3.12
C ARG A 47 7.10 2.96 4.36
N MET A 48 6.22 3.95 4.19
CA MET A 48 5.37 4.40 5.30
C MET A 48 4.17 3.46 5.47
N ILE A 49 3.58 3.01 4.36
CA ILE A 49 2.49 2.04 4.35
C ILE A 49 2.99 0.66 4.83
N PHE A 50 4.12 0.20 4.30
CA PHE A 50 4.76 -1.07 4.65
C PHE A 50 6.03 -0.78 5.45
N HIS A 51 5.84 -0.58 6.76
CA HIS A 51 6.88 -0.10 7.64
C HIS A 51 8.03 -1.12 7.75
N PRO A 52 9.31 -0.73 7.56
CA PRO A 52 10.45 -1.66 7.55
C PRO A 52 10.62 -2.49 8.84
N HIS A 53 10.22 -1.95 9.99
CA HIS A 53 10.22 -2.69 11.26
C HIS A 53 9.24 -3.86 11.31
N ASP A 54 8.30 -3.96 10.37
CA ASP A 54 7.40 -5.11 10.25
C ASP A 54 8.02 -6.23 9.40
N ASP A 55 9.00 -5.93 8.52
CA ASP A 55 9.63 -6.91 7.61
C ASP A 55 10.15 -8.18 8.35
N PRO A 56 10.80 -8.09 9.53
CA PRO A 56 11.25 -9.26 10.28
C PRO A 56 10.13 -10.11 10.89
N LEU A 57 8.88 -9.63 10.88
CA LEU A 57 7.73 -10.33 11.45
C LEU A 57 6.94 -11.11 10.40
N LEU A 58 7.31 -10.97 9.13
CA LEU A 58 6.59 -11.54 8.00
C LEU A 58 7.03 -12.98 7.77
N LYS A 59 6.06 -13.89 7.59
CA LYS A 59 6.32 -15.25 7.15
C LYS A 59 6.64 -15.25 5.66
N HIS A 60 7.87 -15.62 5.31
CA HIS A 60 8.36 -15.70 3.94
C HIS A 60 8.18 -17.10 3.36
N GLU A 61 7.88 -17.18 2.08
CA GLU A 61 7.85 -18.45 1.35
C GLU A 61 9.22 -18.76 0.77
N TYR A 62 9.41 -20.03 0.38
CA TYR A 62 10.62 -20.52 -0.27
C TYR A 62 10.26 -21.25 -1.56
N ASP A 63 10.92 -20.88 -2.64
CA ASP A 63 10.82 -21.54 -3.94
C ASP A 63 12.23 -21.98 -4.37
N ASP A 64 12.40 -23.27 -4.67
CA ASP A 64 13.72 -23.90 -4.91
C ASP A 64 14.79 -23.52 -3.85
N ASN A 65 14.42 -23.59 -2.56
CA ASN A 65 15.25 -23.19 -1.40
C ASN A 65 15.69 -21.71 -1.40
N GLN A 66 15.10 -20.87 -2.25
CA GLN A 66 15.33 -19.42 -2.23
C GLN A 66 14.18 -18.73 -1.49
N LYS A 67 14.54 -17.89 -0.53
CA LYS A 67 13.58 -17.02 0.17
C LYS A 67 12.95 -16.04 -0.82
N ILE A 68 11.63 -16.14 -1.02
CA ILE A 68 10.84 -15.26 -1.89
C ILE A 68 9.99 -14.30 -1.06
N GLU A 69 8.93 -13.71 -1.63
CA GLU A 69 8.04 -12.80 -0.91
C GLU A 69 7.37 -13.44 0.32
N PRO A 70 6.90 -12.61 1.26
CA PRO A 70 6.01 -13.09 2.30
C PRO A 70 4.63 -13.47 1.76
N VAL A 71 3.98 -14.41 2.46
CA VAL A 71 2.59 -14.83 2.21
C VAL A 71 1.68 -13.60 2.11
N TRP A 72 1.91 -12.62 2.99
CA TRP A 72 1.35 -11.28 2.89
C TRP A 72 2.23 -10.27 3.61
N TYR A 73 2.19 -9.01 3.15
CA TYR A 73 2.69 -7.87 3.90
C TYR A 73 1.60 -7.35 4.86
N ILE A 74 2.01 -6.69 5.94
CA ILE A 74 1.07 -6.05 6.89
C ILE A 74 1.14 -4.51 6.80
N PRO A 75 0.37 -3.86 5.91
CA PRO A 75 0.40 -2.40 5.80
C PRO A 75 -0.17 -1.73 7.07
N ILE A 76 0.08 -0.44 7.28
CA ILE A 76 -0.50 0.33 8.41
C ILE A 76 -1.99 0.69 8.21
N ILE A 77 -2.48 0.59 6.96
CA ILE A 77 -3.88 0.79 6.57
C ILE A 77 -4.32 -0.33 5.60
N PRO A 78 -5.60 -0.73 5.56
CA PRO A 78 -6.07 -1.81 4.70
C PRO A 78 -6.01 -1.43 3.22
N MET A 79 -4.89 -1.75 2.56
CA MET A 79 -4.65 -1.38 1.15
C MET A 79 -5.66 -1.98 0.17
N ILE A 80 -6.29 -3.12 0.53
CA ILE A 80 -7.40 -3.72 -0.23
C ILE A 80 -8.61 -2.77 -0.35
N LEU A 81 -8.83 -1.89 0.63
CA LEU A 81 -9.86 -0.87 0.59
C LEU A 81 -9.36 0.41 -0.08
N VAL A 82 -8.09 0.77 0.10
CA VAL A 82 -7.51 1.98 -0.50
C VAL A 82 -7.54 1.92 -2.03
N ASN A 83 -6.99 0.86 -2.63
CA ASN A 83 -6.88 0.73 -4.09
C ASN A 83 -7.94 -0.19 -4.69
N GLY A 84 -8.87 -0.69 -3.87
CA GLY A 84 -9.82 -1.71 -4.28
C GLY A 84 -9.15 -3.04 -4.63
N ALA A 85 -9.96 -3.96 -5.15
CA ALA A 85 -9.52 -5.24 -5.68
C ALA A 85 -10.47 -5.69 -6.78
N GLU A 86 -9.93 -6.13 -7.92
CA GLU A 86 -10.70 -6.72 -9.01
C GLU A 86 -10.00 -7.98 -9.49
N GLY A 87 -10.74 -9.08 -9.59
CA GLY A 87 -10.17 -10.36 -9.98
C GLY A 87 -11.25 -11.38 -10.31
N ILE A 88 -10.96 -12.24 -11.28
CA ILE A 88 -11.82 -13.34 -11.71
C ILE A 88 -11.01 -14.62 -11.61
N GLY A 89 -11.48 -15.55 -10.79
CA GLY A 89 -10.93 -16.90 -10.68
C GLY A 89 -11.96 -17.94 -11.08
N THR A 90 -11.62 -19.20 -10.85
CA THR A 90 -12.56 -20.32 -11.07
C THR A 90 -13.59 -20.36 -9.95
N GLY A 91 -14.86 -20.10 -10.24
CA GLY A 91 -15.95 -20.16 -9.27
C GLY A 91 -16.16 -18.91 -8.42
N TRP A 92 -15.18 -18.00 -8.38
CA TRP A 92 -15.26 -16.74 -7.63
C TRP A 92 -14.85 -15.54 -8.48
N MET A 93 -15.44 -14.39 -8.16
CA MET A 93 -14.96 -13.09 -8.58
C MET A 93 -14.87 -12.18 -7.37
N THR A 94 -13.95 -11.23 -7.39
CA THR A 94 -13.87 -10.15 -6.42
C THR A 94 -14.00 -8.81 -7.10
N LYS A 95 -14.79 -7.93 -6.49
CA LYS A 95 -14.90 -6.53 -6.87
C LYS A 95 -15.10 -5.69 -5.61
N ILE A 96 -14.01 -5.08 -5.17
CA ILE A 96 -13.94 -4.16 -4.03
C ILE A 96 -13.59 -2.79 -4.62
N PRO A 97 -14.43 -1.75 -4.45
CA PRO A 97 -14.13 -0.41 -4.93
C PRO A 97 -13.07 0.26 -4.04
N ASN A 98 -12.58 1.41 -4.50
CA ASN A 98 -11.62 2.20 -3.75
C ASN A 98 -12.34 3.01 -2.65
N TYR A 99 -11.64 3.30 -1.57
CA TYR A 99 -12.11 4.10 -0.44
C TYR A 99 -11.08 5.18 -0.08
N ASN A 100 -11.55 6.21 0.62
CA ASN A 100 -10.74 7.36 1.00
C ASN A 100 -9.72 6.97 2.09
N PRO A 101 -8.40 7.08 1.83
CA PRO A 101 -7.37 6.77 2.82
C PRO A 101 -7.55 7.57 4.11
N ARG A 102 -8.02 8.82 4.02
CA ARG A 102 -8.19 9.69 5.19
C ARG A 102 -9.35 9.27 6.08
N GLU A 103 -10.44 8.78 5.50
CA GLU A 103 -11.57 8.22 6.25
C GLU A 103 -11.19 6.88 6.89
N ILE A 104 -10.42 6.05 6.17
CA ILE A 104 -9.86 4.81 6.73
C ILE A 104 -8.98 5.11 7.94
N VAL A 105 -8.05 6.07 7.84
CA VAL A 105 -7.20 6.49 8.97
C VAL A 105 -8.03 7.04 10.13
N SER A 106 -9.06 7.85 9.83
CA SER A 106 -9.99 8.39 10.84
C SER A 106 -10.70 7.27 11.60
N ASN A 107 -11.23 6.27 10.88
CA ASN A 107 -11.88 5.11 11.50
C ASN A 107 -10.91 4.25 12.32
N ILE A 108 -9.69 4.02 11.83
CA ILE A 108 -8.67 3.31 12.61
C ILE A 108 -8.38 4.06 13.92
N ARG A 109 -8.26 5.39 13.88
CA ARG A 109 -8.05 6.20 15.10
C ARG A 109 -9.22 6.07 16.07
N LYS A 110 -10.47 6.15 15.61
CA LYS A 110 -11.66 5.90 16.44
C LYS A 110 -11.62 4.54 17.11
N MET A 111 -11.30 3.50 16.34
CA MET A 111 -11.18 2.14 16.87
C MET A 111 -10.02 2.00 17.86
N LEU A 112 -8.92 2.75 17.72
CA LEU A 112 -7.85 2.82 18.72
C LEU A 112 -8.26 3.56 20.00
N ASP A 113 -9.25 4.44 19.92
CA ASP A 113 -9.85 5.16 21.06
C ASP A 113 -11.00 4.36 21.71
N GLY A 114 -11.43 3.26 21.09
CA GLY A 114 -12.51 2.39 21.56
C GLY A 114 -13.91 2.75 21.01
N ASP A 115 -13.98 3.68 20.06
CA ASP A 115 -15.21 4.10 19.40
C ASP A 115 -15.52 3.25 18.17
N ASP A 116 -16.81 3.19 17.80
CA ASP A 116 -17.26 2.50 16.58
C ASP A 116 -16.84 3.28 15.31
N PRO A 117 -16.38 2.59 14.25
CA PRO A 117 -16.04 3.22 12.98
C PRO A 117 -17.28 3.73 12.24
N GLU A 118 -17.13 4.79 11.45
CA GLU A 118 -18.16 5.30 10.56
C GLU A 118 -18.25 4.49 9.27
N GLU A 119 -19.43 4.48 8.65
CA GLU A 119 -19.63 3.83 7.36
C GLU A 119 -18.78 4.50 6.27
N LEU A 120 -18.13 3.67 5.46
CA LEU A 120 -17.23 4.07 4.38
C LEU A 120 -18.00 4.04 3.07
N VAL A 121 -17.93 5.12 2.32
CA VAL A 121 -18.53 5.25 0.98
C VAL A 121 -17.41 5.14 -0.06
N PRO A 122 -17.61 4.44 -1.19
CA PRO A 122 -16.62 4.37 -2.25
C PRO A 122 -16.15 5.76 -2.67
N TRP A 123 -14.84 5.91 -2.80
CA TRP A 123 -14.21 7.19 -3.10
C TRP A 123 -13.00 6.98 -3.99
N TYR A 124 -12.85 7.86 -4.97
CA TYR A 124 -11.81 7.78 -5.98
C TYR A 124 -11.03 9.09 -6.04
N LYS A 125 -9.71 9.00 -5.93
CA LYS A 125 -8.84 10.17 -5.94
C LYS A 125 -9.07 11.02 -7.20
N ASN A 126 -9.16 12.33 -6.99
CA ASN A 126 -9.41 13.36 -8.00
C ASN A 126 -10.78 13.32 -8.71
N PHE A 127 -11.68 12.40 -8.34
CA PHE A 127 -13.03 12.35 -8.92
C PHE A 127 -13.87 13.54 -8.46
N LYS A 128 -14.50 14.24 -9.42
CA LYS A 128 -15.28 15.46 -9.17
C LYS A 128 -16.79 15.25 -9.15
N GLY A 129 -17.24 14.07 -9.54
CA GLY A 129 -18.66 13.71 -9.53
C GLY A 129 -19.14 13.29 -8.14
N THR A 130 -20.27 12.61 -8.10
CA THR A 130 -20.92 12.19 -6.85
C THR A 130 -21.02 10.68 -6.77
N VAL A 131 -20.93 10.16 -5.55
CA VAL A 131 -21.17 8.74 -5.23
C VAL A 131 -22.28 8.69 -4.20
N GLU A 132 -23.42 8.11 -4.56
CA GLU A 132 -24.60 8.08 -3.71
C GLU A 132 -25.02 6.64 -3.41
N PHE A 133 -25.25 6.34 -2.13
CA PHE A 133 -25.81 5.07 -1.72
C PHE A 133 -27.26 4.92 -2.21
N CYS A 134 -27.59 3.78 -2.79
CA CYS A 134 -28.90 3.53 -3.39
C CYS A 134 -29.59 2.25 -2.88
N GLY A 135 -29.07 1.67 -1.79
CA GLY A 135 -29.62 0.47 -1.15
C GLY A 135 -28.98 -0.84 -1.62
N ASP A 136 -29.13 -1.91 -0.82
CA ASP A 136 -28.62 -3.28 -1.09
C ASP A 136 -27.17 -3.30 -1.62
N GLN A 137 -26.25 -2.65 -0.89
CA GLN A 137 -24.82 -2.67 -1.20
C GLN A 137 -24.48 -2.09 -2.59
N ARG A 138 -25.29 -1.15 -3.08
CA ARG A 138 -25.08 -0.49 -4.38
C ARG A 138 -24.90 1.01 -4.22
N TYR A 139 -24.07 1.56 -5.09
CA TYR A 139 -23.80 2.97 -5.21
C TYR A 139 -24.01 3.42 -6.65
N VAL A 140 -24.56 4.61 -6.83
CA VAL A 140 -24.62 5.29 -8.13
C VAL A 140 -23.46 6.27 -8.19
N ILE A 141 -22.62 6.14 -9.21
CA ILE A 141 -21.55 7.08 -9.50
C ILE A 141 -22.02 7.97 -10.65
N SER A 142 -22.17 9.27 -10.38
CA SER A 142 -22.62 10.25 -11.37
C SER A 142 -21.48 11.17 -11.78
N GLY A 143 -21.32 11.39 -13.09
CA GLY A 143 -20.45 12.43 -13.64
C GLY A 143 -21.01 13.84 -13.42
N GLU A 144 -20.42 14.84 -14.08
CA GLU A 144 -20.83 16.25 -13.93
C GLU A 144 -21.27 16.83 -15.28
N ILE A 145 -22.48 17.39 -15.31
CA ILE A 145 -23.06 18.07 -16.48
C ILE A 145 -23.67 19.41 -16.08
N SER A 146 -23.46 20.41 -16.92
CA SER A 146 -23.94 21.79 -16.72
C SER A 146 -24.54 22.35 -17.99
N ILE A 147 -25.41 23.35 -17.87
CA ILE A 147 -26.03 24.05 -19.00
C ILE A 147 -25.34 25.38 -19.20
N VAL A 148 -24.85 25.64 -20.40
CA VAL A 148 -24.07 26.84 -20.74
C VAL A 148 -24.86 27.81 -21.61
N GLY A 149 -25.95 27.36 -22.24
CA GLY A 149 -26.88 28.19 -23.02
C GLY A 149 -28.11 27.39 -23.44
N ASN A 150 -28.99 28.00 -24.25
CA ASN A 150 -30.30 27.43 -24.59
C ASN A 150 -30.25 26.01 -25.18
N GLU A 151 -29.23 25.70 -25.99
CA GLU A 151 -29.06 24.39 -26.63
C GLU A 151 -27.63 23.87 -26.49
N LYS A 152 -26.96 24.25 -25.39
CA LYS A 152 -25.58 23.87 -25.13
C LYS A 152 -25.41 23.36 -23.72
N VAL A 153 -24.85 22.16 -23.62
CA VAL A 153 -24.47 21.54 -22.36
C VAL A 153 -22.97 21.30 -22.33
N GLU A 154 -22.42 21.24 -21.12
CA GLU A 154 -21.02 21.02 -20.85
C GLU A 154 -20.89 19.82 -19.91
N ILE A 155 -20.10 18.82 -20.31
CA ILE A 155 -19.76 17.67 -19.47
C ILE A 155 -18.32 17.85 -19.00
N THR A 156 -18.12 17.87 -17.68
CA THR A 156 -16.80 18.13 -17.06
C THR A 156 -16.25 16.95 -16.27
N GLU A 157 -17.05 15.91 -16.06
CA GLU A 157 -16.61 14.67 -15.43
C GLU A 157 -17.43 13.49 -15.96
N LEU A 158 -16.77 12.35 -16.18
CA LEU A 158 -17.44 11.08 -16.51
C LEU A 158 -17.46 10.17 -15.28
N PRO A 159 -18.46 9.27 -15.14
CA PRO A 159 -18.47 8.28 -14.08
C PRO A 159 -17.19 7.43 -14.07
N VAL A 160 -16.74 7.06 -12.88
CA VAL A 160 -15.56 6.20 -12.71
C VAL A 160 -15.71 4.90 -13.51
N GLY A 161 -14.64 4.50 -14.20
CA GLY A 161 -14.63 3.36 -15.13
C GLY A 161 -15.11 3.69 -16.55
N THR A 162 -15.56 4.92 -16.80
CA THR A 162 -15.93 5.41 -18.14
C THR A 162 -14.76 6.21 -18.73
N TRP A 163 -14.11 5.64 -19.73
CA TRP A 163 -12.92 6.24 -20.37
C TRP A 163 -13.32 7.23 -21.48
N THR A 164 -12.56 8.32 -21.60
CA THR A 164 -12.91 9.45 -22.49
C THR A 164 -13.11 9.03 -23.94
N GLN A 165 -12.18 8.24 -24.51
CA GLN A 165 -12.28 7.79 -25.91
C GLN A 165 -13.46 6.83 -26.11
N ASN A 166 -13.66 5.92 -25.14
CA ASN A 166 -14.78 4.96 -25.17
C ASN A 166 -16.14 5.68 -25.10
N TYR A 167 -16.24 6.72 -24.28
CA TYR A 167 -17.44 7.54 -24.16
C TYR A 167 -17.72 8.32 -25.44
N LYS A 168 -16.70 8.94 -26.02
CA LYS A 168 -16.80 9.63 -27.31
C LYS A 168 -17.36 8.71 -28.39
N GLU A 169 -16.73 7.56 -28.61
CA GLU A 169 -17.09 6.63 -29.68
C GLU A 169 -18.46 5.96 -29.48
N ASN A 170 -18.82 5.62 -28.25
CA ASN A 170 -20.02 4.81 -27.98
C ASN A 170 -21.24 5.61 -27.47
N VAL A 171 -21.06 6.88 -27.12
CA VAL A 171 -22.14 7.75 -26.63
C VAL A 171 -22.29 8.98 -27.52
N LEU A 172 -21.24 9.78 -27.70
CA LEU A 172 -21.35 11.05 -28.43
C LEU A 172 -21.49 10.85 -29.95
N GLU A 173 -20.64 10.04 -30.57
CA GLU A 173 -20.68 9.78 -32.02
C GLU A 173 -22.06 9.25 -32.50
N PRO A 174 -22.69 8.24 -31.85
CA PRO A 174 -24.03 7.80 -32.21
C PRO A 174 -25.12 8.87 -31.99
N MET A 175 -24.93 9.78 -31.04
CA MET A 175 -25.88 10.87 -30.79
C MET A 175 -25.75 12.02 -31.80
N VAL A 176 -24.61 12.14 -32.49
CA VAL A 176 -24.41 13.11 -33.60
C VAL A 176 -24.91 12.53 -34.92
N HIS A 177 -24.44 11.33 -35.28
CA HIS A 177 -24.69 10.75 -36.60
C HIS A 177 -25.98 9.94 -36.68
N GLY A 178 -26.51 9.51 -35.53
CA GLY A 178 -27.55 8.50 -35.47
C GLY A 178 -27.01 7.10 -35.74
N SER A 179 -27.79 6.09 -35.34
CA SER A 179 -27.59 4.68 -35.64
C SER A 179 -28.95 3.99 -35.76
N GLU A 180 -28.99 2.70 -36.11
CA GLU A 180 -30.24 1.94 -36.16
C GLU A 180 -31.05 1.98 -34.85
N LYS A 181 -30.38 2.18 -33.71
CA LYS A 181 -31.00 2.16 -32.37
C LYS A 181 -31.06 3.54 -31.69
N VAL A 182 -30.30 4.52 -32.15
CA VAL A 182 -30.15 5.84 -31.51
C VAL A 182 -30.41 6.91 -32.54
N LYS A 183 -31.39 7.78 -32.30
CA LYS A 183 -31.64 8.93 -33.17
C LYS A 183 -30.54 9.98 -32.98
N ALA A 184 -30.17 10.66 -34.06
CA ALA A 184 -29.33 11.84 -33.97
C ALA A 184 -30.09 12.93 -33.19
N VAL A 185 -29.45 13.44 -32.14
CA VAL A 185 -30.00 14.44 -31.21
C VAL A 185 -29.05 15.61 -30.97
N LEU A 186 -27.77 15.44 -31.34
CA LEU A 186 -26.74 16.47 -31.27
C LEU A 186 -26.50 17.06 -32.66
N SER A 187 -26.17 18.35 -32.67
CA SER A 187 -25.73 19.04 -33.89
C SER A 187 -24.22 18.94 -34.07
N ASP A 188 -23.46 19.15 -32.99
CA ASP A 188 -22.00 19.06 -32.95
C ASP A 188 -21.52 18.91 -31.50
N TYR A 189 -20.28 18.49 -31.29
CA TYR A 189 -19.61 18.59 -30.00
C TYR A 189 -18.13 18.97 -30.15
N LYS A 190 -17.61 19.66 -29.15
CA LYS A 190 -16.20 20.08 -29.10
C LYS A 190 -15.53 19.52 -27.86
N GLU A 191 -14.28 19.14 -28.01
CA GLU A 191 -13.49 18.51 -26.97
C GLU A 191 -12.37 19.44 -26.51
N TYR A 192 -12.28 19.63 -25.19
CA TYR A 192 -11.26 20.42 -24.51
C TYR A 192 -10.63 19.58 -23.38
N ASN A 193 -10.43 18.29 -23.66
CA ASN A 193 -9.89 17.30 -22.72
C ASN A 193 -8.37 17.50 -22.52
N THR A 194 -7.88 17.14 -21.33
CA THR A 194 -6.45 16.96 -21.05
C THR A 194 -6.20 15.50 -20.66
N ASP A 195 -4.96 15.14 -20.35
CA ASP A 195 -4.63 13.78 -19.88
C ASP A 195 -5.27 13.45 -18.51
N THR A 196 -5.68 14.46 -17.72
CA THR A 196 -6.25 14.29 -16.38
C THR A 196 -7.70 14.80 -16.25
N THR A 197 -8.12 15.74 -17.09
CA THR A 197 -9.45 16.38 -17.04
C THR A 197 -10.27 16.14 -18.30
N ILE A 198 -11.59 16.16 -18.14
CA ILE A 198 -12.55 16.01 -19.23
C ILE A 198 -13.32 17.32 -19.40
N LYS A 199 -13.55 17.70 -20.65
CA LYS A 199 -14.48 18.77 -21.00
C LYS A 199 -15.03 18.58 -22.41
N PHE A 200 -16.33 18.30 -22.49
CA PHE A 200 -17.08 18.28 -23.74
C PHE A 200 -18.08 19.44 -23.75
N ILE A 201 -18.04 20.26 -24.80
CA ILE A 201 -19.09 21.26 -25.08
C ILE A 201 -19.97 20.68 -26.18
N ILE A 202 -21.22 20.39 -25.85
CA ILE A 202 -22.16 19.68 -26.70
C ILE A 202 -23.24 20.66 -27.15
N ALA A 203 -23.46 20.76 -28.46
CA ALA A 203 -24.55 21.49 -29.05
C ALA A 203 -25.67 20.51 -29.43
N LEU A 204 -26.88 20.77 -28.92
CA LEU A 204 -28.06 19.97 -29.24
C LEU A 204 -28.69 20.41 -30.56
N GLN A 205 -29.54 19.55 -31.14
CA GLN A 205 -30.43 19.95 -32.22
C GLN A 205 -31.63 20.74 -31.67
N ASN A 206 -32.25 21.54 -32.54
CA ASN A 206 -33.29 22.49 -32.15
C ASN A 206 -34.45 21.78 -31.43
N GLY A 207 -34.77 22.21 -30.21
CA GLY A 207 -35.86 21.64 -29.39
C GLY A 207 -35.54 20.32 -28.67
N GLN A 208 -34.33 19.75 -28.81
CA GLN A 208 -33.93 18.54 -28.07
C GLN A 208 -33.61 18.82 -26.59
N MET A 209 -33.26 20.07 -26.25
CA MET A 209 -32.89 20.43 -24.87
C MET A 209 -34.02 20.14 -23.87
N GLU A 210 -35.24 20.59 -24.16
CA GLU A 210 -36.40 20.36 -23.28
C GLU A 210 -36.72 18.87 -23.12
N VAL A 211 -36.51 18.08 -24.17
CA VAL A 211 -36.74 16.63 -24.13
C VAL A 211 -35.73 15.95 -23.20
N MET A 212 -34.45 16.31 -23.31
CA MET A 212 -33.39 15.74 -22.48
C MET A 212 -33.45 16.22 -21.02
N GLU A 213 -33.84 17.46 -20.76
CA GLU A 213 -34.06 17.92 -19.38
C GLU A 213 -35.20 17.17 -18.71
N LYS A 214 -36.31 16.91 -19.43
CA LYS A 214 -37.44 16.12 -18.92
C LYS A 214 -37.05 14.66 -18.63
N GLU A 215 -36.18 14.07 -19.45
CA GLU A 215 -35.63 12.74 -19.19
C GLU A 215 -34.61 12.74 -18.04
N GLY A 216 -33.96 13.87 -17.81
CA GLY A 216 -32.84 14.06 -16.89
C GLY A 216 -31.51 13.93 -17.62
N LEU A 217 -30.72 15.01 -17.63
CA LEU A 217 -29.48 15.09 -18.43
C LEU A 217 -28.45 14.00 -18.08
N HIS A 218 -28.29 13.66 -16.80
CA HIS A 218 -27.38 12.60 -16.38
C HIS A 218 -27.76 11.23 -16.99
N LYS A 219 -29.06 10.94 -17.07
CA LYS A 219 -29.57 9.72 -17.70
C LYS A 219 -29.42 9.78 -19.21
N ALA A 220 -29.86 10.87 -19.83
CA ALA A 220 -29.82 11.07 -21.28
C ALA A 220 -28.39 10.92 -21.84
N PHE A 221 -27.40 11.51 -21.17
CA PHE A 221 -25.98 11.44 -21.54
C PHE A 221 -25.23 10.23 -20.95
N LYS A 222 -25.93 9.29 -20.31
CA LYS A 222 -25.32 8.08 -19.71
C LYS A 222 -24.17 8.38 -18.73
N LEU A 223 -24.33 9.45 -17.95
CA LEU A 223 -23.39 9.91 -16.93
C LEU A 223 -23.68 9.30 -15.55
N GLN A 224 -24.25 8.10 -15.51
CA GLN A 224 -24.49 7.36 -14.26
C GLN A 224 -24.11 5.89 -14.44
N THR A 225 -23.26 5.39 -13.55
CA THR A 225 -22.91 3.96 -13.46
C THR A 225 -23.25 3.42 -12.08
N ILE A 226 -23.49 2.11 -11.99
CA ILE A 226 -23.77 1.43 -10.72
C ILE A 226 -22.56 0.61 -10.32
N VAL A 227 -22.10 0.79 -9.09
CA VAL A 227 -21.09 -0.05 -8.45
C VAL A 227 -21.78 -0.90 -7.38
N ASN A 228 -21.46 -2.20 -7.37
CA ASN A 228 -21.91 -3.13 -6.35
C ASN A 228 -20.77 -3.46 -5.39
N THR A 229 -21.13 -3.72 -4.14
CA THR A 229 -20.21 -4.19 -3.09
C THR A 229 -20.61 -5.58 -2.59
N SER A 230 -21.36 -6.33 -3.41
CA SER A 230 -21.91 -7.65 -3.05
C SER A 230 -20.96 -8.83 -3.24
N SER A 231 -19.86 -8.64 -3.97
CA SER A 231 -18.93 -9.70 -4.37
C SER A 231 -17.52 -9.37 -3.88
N MET A 232 -17.38 -9.16 -2.57
CA MET A 232 -16.08 -8.91 -1.94
C MET A 232 -15.50 -10.23 -1.45
N CYS A 233 -14.88 -10.98 -2.36
CA CYS A 233 -14.21 -12.24 -2.03
C CYS A 233 -12.71 -11.99 -1.84
N ALA A 234 -12.15 -12.38 -0.70
CA ALA A 234 -10.72 -12.23 -0.42
C ALA A 234 -10.25 -13.40 0.46
N PHE A 235 -8.94 -13.63 0.44
CA PHE A 235 -8.29 -14.52 1.38
C PHE A 235 -8.15 -13.81 2.74
N ASP A 236 -8.46 -14.52 3.81
CA ASP A 236 -8.18 -14.06 5.17
C ASP A 236 -6.72 -14.28 5.57
N GLU A 237 -6.39 -13.97 6.83
CA GLU A 237 -5.02 -14.09 7.37
C GLU A 237 -4.46 -15.51 7.34
N PHE A 238 -5.32 -16.53 7.25
CA PHE A 238 -4.97 -17.94 7.19
C PHE A 238 -4.95 -18.49 5.76
N GLY A 239 -5.12 -17.63 4.74
CA GLY A 239 -5.19 -18.06 3.35
C GLY A 239 -6.51 -18.75 2.98
N CYS A 240 -7.57 -18.60 3.78
CA CYS A 240 -8.88 -19.15 3.49
C CYS A 240 -9.72 -18.16 2.67
N LEU A 241 -10.21 -18.61 1.50
CA LEU A 241 -11.04 -17.78 0.64
C LEU A 241 -12.46 -17.67 1.19
N ARG A 242 -12.94 -16.44 1.40
CA ARG A 242 -14.29 -16.18 1.91
C ARG A 242 -14.90 -14.91 1.30
N ARG A 243 -16.23 -14.83 1.36
CA ARG A 243 -17.00 -13.63 0.97
C ARG A 243 -17.22 -12.75 2.19
N PHE A 244 -16.91 -11.47 2.06
CA PHE A 244 -17.17 -10.44 3.06
C PHE A 244 -18.47 -9.72 2.70
N ASP A 245 -19.39 -9.63 3.66
CA ASP A 245 -20.72 -9.04 3.43
C ASP A 245 -20.73 -7.51 3.56
N SER A 246 -19.71 -6.93 4.20
CA SER A 246 -19.53 -5.49 4.35
C SER A 246 -18.05 -5.12 4.42
N VAL A 247 -17.75 -3.93 3.94
CA VAL A 247 -16.42 -3.29 4.01
C VAL A 247 -15.99 -3.11 5.46
N MET A 248 -16.95 -2.87 6.36
CA MET A 248 -16.70 -2.75 7.81
C MET A 248 -16.12 -4.04 8.39
N VAL A 249 -16.53 -5.21 7.90
CA VAL A 249 -15.98 -6.50 8.35
C VAL A 249 -14.51 -6.62 7.93
N ILE A 250 -14.18 -6.21 6.70
CA ILE A 250 -12.79 -6.17 6.22
C ILE A 250 -11.95 -5.23 7.11
N LEU A 251 -12.47 -4.03 7.41
CA LEU A 251 -11.78 -3.05 8.26
C LEU A 251 -11.56 -3.60 9.68
N GLN A 252 -12.57 -4.22 10.28
CA GLN A 252 -12.49 -4.78 11.64
C GLN A 252 -11.47 -5.93 11.74
N GLU A 253 -11.49 -6.86 10.79
CA GLU A 253 -10.54 -7.98 10.79
C GLU A 253 -9.11 -7.50 10.55
N PHE A 254 -8.92 -6.59 9.58
CA PHE A 254 -7.64 -5.95 9.38
C PHE A 254 -7.15 -5.23 10.64
N TYR A 255 -8.02 -4.47 11.32
CA TYR A 255 -7.65 -3.76 12.54
C TYR A 255 -7.15 -4.71 13.62
N THR A 256 -7.88 -5.80 13.83
CA THR A 256 -7.57 -6.79 14.86
C THR A 256 -6.22 -7.46 14.59
N LEU A 257 -6.00 -7.89 13.34
CA LEU A 257 -4.72 -8.45 12.90
C LEU A 257 -3.58 -7.43 13.04
N ARG A 258 -3.79 -6.20 12.55
CA ARG A 258 -2.74 -5.17 12.54
C ARG A 258 -2.33 -4.77 13.95
N LEU A 259 -3.26 -4.66 14.89
CA LEU A 259 -2.96 -4.35 16.28
C LEU A 259 -2.11 -5.46 16.94
N LYS A 260 -2.41 -6.72 16.64
CA LYS A 260 -1.58 -7.88 17.06
C LYS A 260 -0.18 -7.82 16.45
N MET A 261 -0.05 -7.41 15.19
CA MET A 261 1.26 -7.24 14.56
C MET A 261 2.07 -6.07 15.17
N TYR A 262 1.42 -4.98 15.60
CA TYR A 262 2.09 -3.93 16.39
C TYR A 262 2.61 -4.44 17.73
N GLN A 263 1.89 -5.35 18.38
CA GLN A 263 2.38 -6.01 19.59
C GLN A 263 3.67 -6.78 19.30
N LYS A 264 3.65 -7.65 18.28
CA LYS A 264 4.83 -8.40 17.84
C LYS A 264 6.00 -7.48 17.47
N ARG A 265 5.72 -6.37 16.77
CA ARG A 265 6.73 -5.34 16.43
C ARG A 265 7.34 -4.75 17.68
N LYS A 266 6.53 -4.37 18.67
CA LYS A 266 7.03 -3.80 19.92
C LYS A 266 7.94 -4.79 20.64
N GLU A 267 7.50 -6.04 20.80
CA GLU A 267 8.28 -7.11 21.46
C GLU A 267 9.62 -7.37 20.72
N PHE A 268 9.59 -7.41 19.39
CA PHE A 268 10.80 -7.57 18.57
C PHE A 268 11.77 -6.38 18.74
N LEU A 269 11.26 -5.15 18.68
CA LEU A 269 12.10 -3.96 18.82
C LEU A 269 12.68 -3.84 20.22
N GLU A 270 11.92 -4.16 21.27
CA GLU A 270 12.41 -4.22 22.64
C GLU A 270 13.52 -5.26 22.78
N GLY A 271 13.33 -6.47 22.28
CA GLY A 271 14.34 -7.53 22.33
C GLY A 271 15.63 -7.17 21.58
N MET A 272 15.50 -6.53 20.40
CA MET A 272 16.67 -6.07 19.64
C MET A 272 17.43 -4.98 20.39
N LEU A 273 16.73 -3.97 20.92
CA LEU A 273 17.35 -2.87 21.67
C LEU A 273 18.00 -3.37 22.97
N GLU A 274 17.39 -4.34 23.66
CA GLU A 274 17.98 -5.01 24.82
C GLU A 274 19.28 -5.74 24.45
N ALA A 275 19.28 -6.49 23.35
CA ALA A 275 20.47 -7.18 22.87
C ALA A 275 21.58 -6.20 22.44
N GLU A 276 21.24 -5.11 21.75
CA GLU A 276 22.19 -4.05 21.38
C GLU A 276 22.78 -3.35 22.60
N ALA A 277 21.94 -2.98 23.57
CA ALA A 277 22.36 -2.36 24.82
C ALA A 277 23.25 -3.30 25.65
N ALA A 278 22.93 -4.60 25.72
CA ALA A 278 23.76 -5.61 26.38
C ALA A 278 25.11 -5.77 25.68
N MET A 279 25.14 -5.80 24.34
CA MET A 279 26.38 -5.87 23.56
C MET A 279 27.28 -4.66 23.83
N LEU A 280 26.73 -3.44 23.79
CA LEU A 280 27.46 -2.21 24.08
C LEU A 280 27.94 -2.16 25.53
N SER A 281 27.13 -2.64 26.48
CA SER A 281 27.50 -2.75 27.89
C SER A 281 28.69 -3.68 28.08
N ASN A 282 28.70 -4.85 27.43
CA ASN A 282 29.82 -5.78 27.46
C ASN A 282 31.08 -5.20 26.79
N LYS A 283 30.94 -4.49 25.66
CA LYS A 283 32.07 -3.81 25.01
C LYS A 283 32.68 -2.73 25.91
N ALA A 284 31.84 -1.88 26.48
CA ALA A 284 32.28 -0.82 27.39
C ALA A 284 32.97 -1.41 28.63
N ARG A 285 32.38 -2.46 29.23
CA ARG A 285 32.97 -3.19 30.37
C ARG A 285 34.33 -3.78 30.01
N PHE A 286 34.44 -4.46 28.86
CA PHE A 286 35.69 -5.05 28.39
C PHE A 286 36.80 -4.01 28.23
N ILE A 287 36.49 -2.87 27.61
CA ILE A 287 37.44 -1.77 27.44
C ILE A 287 37.85 -1.18 28.79
N MET A 288 36.90 -0.97 29.71
CA MET A 288 37.19 -0.45 31.04
C MET A 288 38.08 -1.40 31.86
N GLU A 289 37.79 -2.69 31.85
CA GLU A 289 38.61 -3.72 32.53
C GLU A 289 39.99 -3.86 31.87
N LYS A 290 40.09 -3.68 30.55
CA LYS A 290 41.38 -3.70 29.83
C LYS A 290 42.24 -2.48 30.16
N CYS A 291 41.65 -1.28 30.17
CA CYS A 291 42.35 -0.02 30.47
C CYS A 291 42.79 0.09 31.92
N SER A 292 42.02 -0.48 32.86
CA SER A 292 42.36 -0.52 34.29
C SER A 292 43.38 -1.60 34.65
N GLY A 293 43.72 -2.50 33.71
CA GLY A 293 44.63 -3.62 33.93
C GLY A 293 44.00 -4.82 34.64
N GLU A 294 42.70 -4.76 34.95
CA GLU A 294 41.95 -5.87 35.55
C GLU A 294 41.84 -7.07 34.60
N LEU A 295 41.75 -6.83 33.30
CA LEU A 295 41.69 -7.86 32.26
C LEU A 295 42.94 -7.79 31.37
N VAL A 296 43.71 -8.88 31.33
CA VAL A 296 44.92 -9.00 30.51
C VAL A 296 44.69 -10.04 29.42
N VAL A 297 44.86 -9.65 28.16
CA VAL A 297 44.65 -10.53 26.99
C VAL A 297 45.93 -10.76 26.19
N GLU A 298 46.97 -9.99 26.48
CA GLU A 298 48.28 -10.03 25.83
C GLU A 298 48.94 -11.40 26.04
N ASN A 299 49.42 -12.00 24.94
CA ASN A 299 50.15 -13.27 24.94
C ASN A 299 49.40 -14.46 25.61
N LYS A 300 48.07 -14.41 25.69
CA LYS A 300 47.23 -15.52 26.14
C LYS A 300 46.66 -16.29 24.95
N LYS A 301 46.48 -17.61 25.11
CA LYS A 301 45.76 -18.43 24.11
C LYS A 301 44.30 -17.98 24.05
N ARG A 302 43.71 -17.93 22.84
CA ARG A 302 42.30 -17.53 22.63
C ARG A 302 41.32 -18.27 23.55
N LYS A 303 41.49 -19.58 23.70
CA LYS A 303 40.66 -20.40 24.59
C LYS A 303 40.70 -19.92 26.05
N THR A 304 41.90 -19.64 26.57
CA THR A 304 42.08 -19.15 27.94
C THR A 304 41.41 -17.78 28.15
N ILE A 305 41.44 -16.91 27.14
CA ILE A 305 40.76 -15.62 27.18
C ILE A 305 39.24 -15.82 27.24
N VAL A 306 38.69 -16.70 26.40
CA VAL A 306 37.25 -17.02 26.39
C VAL A 306 36.81 -17.63 27.72
N ASP A 307 37.58 -18.56 28.29
CA ASP A 307 37.31 -19.16 29.61
C ASP A 307 37.31 -18.08 30.72
N GLU A 308 38.22 -17.11 30.64
CA GLU A 308 38.27 -15.97 31.58
C GLU A 308 37.07 -15.02 31.42
N LEU A 309 36.64 -14.73 30.18
CA LEU A 309 35.46 -13.93 29.89
C LEU A 309 34.18 -14.60 30.43
N LEU A 310 34.03 -15.91 30.21
CA LEU A 310 32.93 -16.70 30.75
C LEU A 310 32.92 -16.68 32.28
N LYS A 311 34.09 -16.88 32.92
CA LYS A 311 34.22 -16.82 34.39
C LYS A 311 33.85 -15.45 34.96
N ARG A 312 34.08 -14.37 34.20
CA ARG A 312 33.70 -12.99 34.56
C ARG A 312 32.26 -12.62 34.22
N GLY A 313 31.50 -13.54 33.63
CA GLY A 313 30.10 -13.34 33.27
C GLY A 313 29.88 -12.47 32.04
N TYR A 314 30.84 -12.40 31.11
CA TYR A 314 30.57 -11.81 29.80
C TYR A 314 29.63 -12.72 29.01
N ALA A 315 28.57 -12.14 28.47
CA ALA A 315 27.66 -12.89 27.61
C ALA A 315 28.30 -13.17 26.24
N PRO A 316 27.98 -14.32 25.60
CA PRO A 316 28.08 -14.49 24.16
C PRO A 316 27.44 -13.30 23.42
N ASP A 317 27.83 -13.05 22.16
CA ASP A 317 27.31 -11.95 21.33
C ASP A 317 25.77 -11.85 21.42
N PRO A 318 25.23 -10.88 22.20
CA PRO A 318 23.81 -10.90 22.53
C PRO A 318 22.93 -10.69 21.31
N VAL A 319 23.40 -9.91 20.34
CA VAL A 319 22.66 -9.62 19.10
C VAL A 319 22.62 -10.86 18.20
N LYS A 320 23.73 -11.58 18.06
CA LYS A 320 23.73 -12.83 17.28
C LYS A 320 22.88 -13.91 17.94
N GLU A 321 22.96 -14.03 19.26
CA GLU A 321 22.17 -15.01 20.00
C GLU A 321 20.68 -14.74 19.92
N TRP A 322 20.28 -13.46 20.06
CA TRP A 322 18.90 -13.03 19.89
C TRP A 322 18.38 -13.30 18.47
N LYS A 323 19.16 -12.96 17.43
CA LYS A 323 18.81 -13.25 16.03
C LYS A 323 18.69 -14.75 15.75
N ARG A 324 19.57 -15.56 16.32
CA ARG A 324 19.53 -17.01 16.17
C ARG A 324 18.24 -17.59 16.77
N ARG A 325 17.89 -17.18 18.00
CA ARG A 325 16.66 -17.64 18.66
C ARG A 325 15.42 -17.29 17.83
N ASN A 326 15.31 -16.05 17.36
CA ASN A 326 14.18 -15.65 16.54
C ASN A 326 14.12 -16.38 15.18
N LYS A 327 15.27 -16.81 14.62
CA LYS A 327 15.30 -17.60 13.38
C LYS A 327 14.91 -19.07 13.61
N GLU A 328 15.27 -19.64 14.76
CA GLU A 328 14.85 -20.98 15.15
C GLU A 328 13.35 -21.01 15.45
N ASP A 329 12.82 -19.97 16.10
CA ASP A 329 11.38 -19.80 16.31
C ASP A 329 10.62 -19.64 14.97
N GLU A 330 11.23 -19.04 13.94
CA GLU A 330 10.67 -18.97 12.58
C GLU A 330 10.60 -20.36 11.89
N GLU A 331 11.56 -21.25 12.14
CA GLU A 331 11.64 -22.62 11.58
C GLU A 331 10.73 -23.62 12.33
N GLU A 332 10.44 -23.41 13.62
CA GLU A 332 9.55 -24.29 14.41
C GLU A 332 8.03 -24.08 14.15
N ASP A 333 7.63 -22.90 13.64
CA ASP A 333 6.24 -22.59 13.26
C ASP A 333 5.84 -23.15 11.85
N GLU A 334 6.68 -24.01 11.27
CA GLU A 334 6.42 -24.72 10.01
C GLU A 334 5.97 -26.17 10.26
N PRO A 335 4.97 -26.71 9.53
CA PRO A 335 4.67 -28.13 9.59
C PRO A 335 5.92 -28.91 9.13
N ALA A 336 6.46 -29.74 10.02
CA ALA A 336 7.63 -30.57 9.76
C ALA A 336 7.39 -31.45 8.51
N GLU A 337 7.94 -31.03 7.37
CA GLU A 337 8.29 -31.99 6.34
C GLU A 337 9.57 -32.68 6.79
N GLU A 338 9.49 -34.00 6.92
CA GLU A 338 10.59 -34.88 7.33
C GLU A 338 11.76 -34.70 6.35
N GLU A 339 12.78 -33.91 6.74
CA GLU A 339 14.06 -33.94 6.05
C GLU A 339 14.73 -35.30 6.34
N GLU A 340 14.63 -36.23 5.38
CA GLU A 340 15.54 -37.35 5.27
C GLU A 340 16.97 -36.83 5.11
N SER A 341 17.75 -36.99 6.18
CA SER A 341 19.19 -36.79 6.21
C SER A 341 19.87 -37.69 5.17
N GLN A 342 20.30 -37.10 4.06
CA GLN A 342 21.23 -37.75 3.12
C GLN A 342 22.67 -37.56 3.61
N GLU A 343 23.19 -38.60 4.25
CA GLU A 343 24.62 -38.84 4.40
C GLU A 343 25.19 -39.28 3.03
N GLU A 344 26.03 -38.45 2.40
CA GLU A 344 26.89 -38.92 1.30
C GLU A 344 28.17 -39.54 1.88
N GLU A 345 28.26 -40.87 1.73
CA GLU A 345 29.48 -41.66 1.86
C GLU A 345 30.46 -41.33 0.74
N GLU A 346 31.72 -41.02 1.08
CA GLU A 346 32.84 -41.35 0.19
C GLU A 346 33.94 -42.14 0.93
N SER A 347 34.45 -43.13 0.21
CA SER A 347 35.00 -44.38 0.71
C SER A 347 36.45 -44.38 1.22
N SER A 348 36.70 -45.32 2.13
CA SER A 348 37.95 -45.74 2.80
C SER A 348 39.19 -46.01 1.89
N LYS A 349 40.49 -45.96 2.29
CA LYS A 349 41.18 -46.65 3.42
C LYS A 349 42.71 -46.38 3.41
N LYS A 350 43.34 -46.02 4.56
CA LYS A 350 44.53 -46.69 5.19
C LYS A 350 45.11 -45.97 6.45
N LYS A 351 44.89 -46.62 7.61
CA LYS A 351 45.65 -46.74 8.90
C LYS A 351 46.47 -45.55 9.52
N LYS A 352 45.93 -45.02 10.64
CA LYS A 352 46.48 -44.62 11.99
C LYS A 352 47.97 -44.18 12.14
N PRO A 353 48.29 -43.17 13.01
CA PRO A 353 47.85 -43.14 14.41
C PRO A 353 47.14 -41.86 14.84
N VAL A 354 46.52 -41.98 16.02
CA VAL A 354 45.70 -41.02 16.74
C VAL A 354 46.33 -39.62 16.72
N ASP A 355 45.73 -38.69 15.99
CA ASP A 355 46.15 -37.29 15.96
C ASP A 355 45.00 -36.36 16.33
N SER A 356 45.42 -35.26 16.95
CA SER A 356 44.79 -34.17 17.69
C SER A 356 43.57 -33.45 17.07
N GLU A 357 42.82 -34.08 16.16
CA GLU A 357 41.70 -33.45 15.45
C GLU A 357 40.30 -33.79 16.00
N LYS A 358 40.18 -34.68 16.97
CA LYS A 358 38.91 -34.88 17.72
C LYS A 358 38.65 -33.79 18.78
N LEU A 359 39.30 -32.62 18.68
CA LEU A 359 39.15 -31.48 19.58
C LEU A 359 38.43 -30.26 18.94
N PHE A 360 37.75 -30.44 17.81
CA PHE A 360 37.07 -29.35 17.09
C PHE A 360 35.65 -29.02 17.58
N LYS A 361 35.26 -29.43 18.80
CA LYS A 361 34.05 -28.92 19.48
C LYS A 361 34.22 -27.50 20.08
N ASN A 362 35.41 -26.90 20.01
CA ASN A 362 35.75 -25.63 20.68
C ASN A 362 35.92 -24.39 19.75
N LEU A 363 35.55 -24.45 18.46
CA LEU A 363 35.59 -23.28 17.57
C LEU A 363 34.31 -22.42 17.60
N SER A 364 33.17 -23.00 18.05
CA SER A 364 31.90 -22.29 18.15
C SER A 364 31.92 -21.21 19.24
N ASP A 365 32.47 -21.53 20.41
CA ASP A 365 32.47 -20.60 21.55
C ASP A 365 33.44 -19.45 21.38
N VAL A 366 34.56 -19.64 20.67
CA VAL A 366 35.48 -18.54 20.35
C VAL A 366 34.80 -17.51 19.45
N LYS A 367 34.06 -17.96 18.43
CA LYS A 367 33.30 -17.09 17.51
C LYS A 367 32.20 -16.28 18.22
N LYS A 368 31.69 -16.75 19.36
CA LYS A 368 30.68 -16.04 20.17
C LYS A 368 31.23 -14.79 20.86
N PHE A 369 32.54 -14.70 21.09
CA PHE A 369 33.19 -13.54 21.74
C PHE A 369 33.97 -12.65 20.76
N ASP A 370 33.91 -12.91 19.45
CA ASP A 370 34.58 -12.10 18.43
C ASP A 370 34.15 -10.62 18.47
N TYR A 371 32.94 -10.31 18.94
CA TYR A 371 32.48 -8.92 19.09
C TYR A 371 33.26 -8.11 20.13
N LEU A 372 33.97 -8.79 21.05
CA LEU A 372 34.88 -8.19 22.02
C LEU A 372 36.33 -8.30 21.55
N LEU A 373 36.75 -9.50 21.14
CA LEU A 373 38.15 -9.80 20.83
C LEU A 373 38.60 -9.28 19.46
N GLY A 374 37.66 -9.05 18.54
CA GLY A 374 37.90 -8.46 17.23
C GLY A 374 37.89 -6.93 17.21
N MET A 375 37.75 -6.28 18.38
CA MET A 375 37.81 -4.82 18.46
C MET A 375 39.20 -4.29 18.13
N SER A 376 39.25 -3.18 17.39
CA SER A 376 40.50 -2.48 17.05
C SER A 376 41.18 -1.93 18.30
N MET A 377 42.52 -1.92 18.34
CA MET A 377 43.31 -1.33 19.44
C MET A 377 42.96 0.14 19.70
N TRP A 378 42.51 0.85 18.66
CA TRP A 378 42.02 2.23 18.75
C TRP A 378 40.78 2.39 19.64
N MET A 379 40.03 1.32 19.93
CA MET A 379 38.88 1.37 20.85
C MET A 379 39.28 1.59 22.31
N LEU A 380 40.57 1.44 22.64
CA LEU A 380 41.11 1.67 23.98
C LEU A 380 41.50 3.12 24.23
N THR A 381 41.35 4.01 23.24
CA THR A 381 41.51 5.45 23.46
C THR A 381 40.35 5.99 24.29
N GLU A 382 40.61 7.07 25.03
CA GLU A 382 39.60 7.72 25.88
C GLU A 382 38.38 8.20 25.07
N GLU A 383 38.61 8.76 23.88
CA GLU A 383 37.57 9.22 22.97
C GLU A 383 36.60 8.08 22.59
N ARG A 384 37.14 6.93 22.17
CA ARG A 384 36.32 5.79 21.74
C ARG A 384 35.60 5.11 22.90
N LYS A 385 36.23 5.05 24.07
CA LYS A 385 35.56 4.59 25.30
C LYS A 385 34.34 5.46 25.62
N ASN A 386 34.52 6.79 25.61
CA ASN A 386 33.44 7.73 25.93
C ASN A 386 32.33 7.68 24.87
N GLU A 387 32.69 7.50 23.60
CA GLU A 387 31.73 7.28 22.51
C GLU A 387 30.89 6.01 22.72
N LEU A 388 31.50 4.89 23.10
CA LEU A 388 30.79 3.64 23.37
C LEU A 388 29.83 3.74 24.56
N LEU A 389 30.25 4.42 25.64
CA LEU A 389 29.38 4.68 26.78
C LEU A 389 28.18 5.54 26.37
N LYS A 390 28.42 6.59 25.57
CA LYS A 390 27.34 7.43 25.04
C LYS A 390 26.38 6.63 24.15
N GLN A 391 26.89 5.77 23.26
CA GLN A 391 26.07 4.90 22.43
C GLN A 391 25.21 3.94 23.28
N LYS A 392 25.79 3.36 24.33
CA LYS A 392 25.07 2.50 25.28
C LYS A 392 23.91 3.23 25.94
N ASP A 393 24.16 4.44 26.45
CA ASP A 393 23.17 5.23 27.16
C ASP A 393 22.05 5.71 26.21
N ILE A 394 22.37 6.02 24.95
CA ILE A 394 21.38 6.28 23.90
C ILE A 394 20.47 5.07 23.70
N LYS A 395 21.04 3.86 23.55
CA LYS A 395 20.25 2.62 23.35
C LYS A 395 19.36 2.27 24.53
N LEU A 396 19.83 2.50 25.76
CA LEU A 396 19.01 2.33 26.96
C LEU A 396 17.85 3.35 27.01
N SER A 397 18.11 4.60 26.65
CA SER A 397 17.08 5.64 26.57
C SER A 397 16.03 5.35 25.47
N GLU A 398 16.46 4.86 24.31
CA GLU A 398 15.58 4.38 23.24
C GLU A 398 14.66 3.26 23.74
N LEU A 399 15.23 2.26 24.43
CA LEU A 399 14.48 1.16 25.01
C LEU A 399 13.47 1.62 26.06
N GLU A 400 13.87 2.50 26.98
CA GLU A 400 12.97 3.06 28.00
C GLU A 400 11.82 3.86 27.38
N THR A 401 12.10 4.58 26.29
CA THR A 401 11.08 5.32 25.53
C THR A 401 10.11 4.36 24.86
N LEU A 402 10.61 3.30 24.22
CA LEU A 402 9.78 2.28 23.56
C LEU A 402 8.89 1.53 24.57
N LYS A 403 9.43 1.15 25.73
CA LYS A 403 8.68 0.45 26.78
C LYS A 403 7.47 1.24 27.27
N LYS A 404 7.57 2.57 27.30
CA LYS A 404 6.49 3.48 27.70
C LYS A 404 5.38 3.61 26.65
N LYS A 405 5.65 3.36 25.37
CA LYS A 405 4.66 3.47 24.30
C LYS A 405 3.75 2.25 24.28
N THR A 406 2.46 2.43 24.04
CA THR A 406 1.55 1.32 23.76
C THR A 406 1.58 0.92 22.28
N ASN A 407 1.04 -0.26 21.96
CA ASN A 407 0.91 -0.71 20.56
C ASN A 407 0.06 0.28 19.73
N ALA A 408 -0.95 0.88 20.37
CA ALA A 408 -1.79 1.91 19.76
C ALA A 408 -0.99 3.20 19.49
N ASP A 409 -0.09 3.61 20.39
CA ASP A 409 0.75 4.80 20.19
C ASP A 409 1.71 4.63 19.01
N LEU A 410 2.34 3.45 18.89
CA LEU A 410 3.19 3.12 17.73
C LEU A 410 2.40 3.21 16.42
N TRP A 411 1.15 2.74 16.41
CA TRP A 411 0.30 2.85 15.23
C TRP A 411 -0.08 4.30 14.93
N ARG A 412 -0.44 5.10 15.94
CA ARG A 412 -0.72 6.53 15.76
C ARG A 412 0.45 7.28 15.14
N GLU A 413 1.67 7.04 15.62
CA GLU A 413 2.89 7.66 15.08
C GLU A 413 3.13 7.33 13.60
N ASP A 414 2.94 6.06 13.21
CA ASP A 414 3.07 5.64 11.80
C ASP A 414 1.97 6.29 10.93
N LEU A 415 0.72 6.37 11.42
CA LEU A 415 -0.39 7.01 10.73
C LEU A 415 -0.17 8.51 10.55
N ASP A 416 0.35 9.20 11.57
CA ASP A 416 0.66 10.63 11.53
C ASP A 416 1.75 10.91 10.47
N THR A 417 2.84 10.14 10.52
CA THR A 417 3.93 10.24 9.54
C THR A 417 3.42 10.00 8.11
N PHE A 418 2.59 8.98 7.92
CA PHE A 418 1.96 8.67 6.64
C PHE A 418 1.07 9.81 6.13
N MET A 419 0.21 10.35 7.00
CA MET A 419 -0.72 11.42 6.63
C MET A 419 0.00 12.71 6.24
N GLU A 420 1.05 13.08 6.97
CA GLU A 420 1.89 14.24 6.63
C GLU A 420 2.56 14.09 5.26
N GLU A 421 3.08 12.90 4.96
CA GLU A 421 3.73 12.64 3.67
C GLU A 421 2.71 12.55 2.53
N LEU A 422 1.53 11.98 2.79
CA LEU A 422 0.43 11.94 1.83
C LEU A 422 0.01 13.35 1.42
N ASP A 423 -0.13 14.26 2.40
CA ASP A 423 -0.46 15.67 2.14
C ASP A 423 0.63 16.38 1.32
N LYS A 424 1.91 16.13 1.62
CA LYS A 424 3.04 16.68 0.87
C LYS A 424 3.02 16.20 -0.59
N ILE A 425 2.80 14.91 -0.81
CA ILE A 425 2.80 14.31 -2.15
C ILE A 425 1.61 14.80 -2.96
N GLU A 426 0.39 14.77 -2.41
CA GLU A 426 -0.80 15.25 -3.14
C GLU A 426 -0.75 16.76 -3.41
N LYS A 427 -0.13 17.54 -2.52
CA LYS A 427 0.16 18.95 -2.79
C LYS A 427 1.11 19.10 -3.98
N LYS A 428 2.21 18.34 -3.99
CA LYS A 428 3.18 18.36 -5.08
C LYS A 428 2.57 17.91 -6.41
N GLU A 429 1.74 16.88 -6.41
CA GLU A 429 1.01 16.41 -7.60
C GLU A 429 0.11 17.51 -8.17
N ARG A 430 -0.65 18.22 -7.32
CA ARG A 430 -1.48 19.37 -7.75
C ARG A 430 -0.65 20.52 -8.33
N GLU A 431 0.52 20.79 -7.74
CA GLU A 431 1.45 21.80 -8.25
C GLU A 431 2.04 21.40 -9.61
N ASP A 432 2.47 20.14 -9.76
CA ASP A 432 3.03 19.59 -10.99
C ASP A 432 1.98 19.57 -12.11
N GLU A 433 0.73 19.21 -11.81
CA GLU A 433 -0.41 19.30 -12.73
C GLU A 433 -0.66 20.75 -13.18
N ALA A 434 -0.68 21.71 -12.24
CA ALA A 434 -0.87 23.12 -12.55
C ALA A 434 0.28 23.70 -13.40
N VAL A 435 1.51 23.21 -13.22
CA VAL A 435 2.67 23.57 -14.05
C VAL A 435 2.57 22.93 -15.44
N SER A 436 2.17 21.66 -15.53
CA SER A 436 1.97 20.97 -16.82
C SER A 436 0.94 21.70 -17.68
N MET A 437 -0.20 22.04 -17.09
CA MET A 437 -1.25 22.88 -17.68
C MET A 437 -0.74 24.25 -18.15
N LYS A 438 0.26 24.83 -17.47
CA LYS A 438 0.93 26.08 -17.91
C LYS A 438 1.96 25.84 -19.03
N LYS A 439 2.56 24.66 -19.14
CA LYS A 439 3.57 24.32 -20.16
C LYS A 439 2.97 23.92 -21.50
N GLU A 440 1.79 23.30 -21.52
CA GLU A 440 1.00 23.07 -22.75
C GLU A 440 0.65 24.37 -23.51
N LYS A 441 0.93 25.54 -22.92
CA LYS A 441 0.92 26.84 -23.60
C LYS A 441 1.98 27.00 -24.71
N LYS A 442 3.01 26.15 -24.79
CA LYS A 442 4.06 26.18 -25.84
C LYS A 442 3.73 25.22 -26.99
N PRO A 443 3.96 25.61 -28.26
CA PRO A 443 3.49 24.86 -29.41
C PRO A 443 4.22 23.52 -29.54
N VAL A 444 3.45 22.43 -29.53
CA VAL A 444 3.87 21.14 -30.11
C VAL A 444 3.33 21.11 -31.54
N PHE A 445 4.20 20.80 -32.50
CA PHE A 445 3.93 20.83 -33.95
C PHE A 445 2.61 20.13 -34.31
N GLY A 446 1.65 20.86 -34.90
CA GLY A 446 0.50 20.28 -35.62
C GLY A 446 -0.87 20.26 -34.92
N ARG A 447 -1.01 20.63 -33.63
CA ARG A 447 -2.33 20.77 -32.96
C ARG A 447 -2.67 22.24 -32.65
N LYS A 448 -3.93 22.65 -32.89
CA LYS A 448 -4.43 23.99 -32.51
C LYS A 448 -4.29 24.17 -30.99
N LYS A 449 -3.88 25.38 -30.59
CA LYS A 449 -3.69 25.81 -29.19
C LYS A 449 -5.04 25.84 -28.47
N LEU A 450 -5.26 24.97 -27.49
CA LEU A 450 -6.36 25.10 -26.53
C LEU A 450 -5.92 26.11 -25.46
N HIS A 451 -6.75 27.13 -25.16
CA HIS A 451 -6.45 28.05 -24.06
C HIS A 451 -6.76 27.35 -22.73
N LEU A 452 -5.98 27.59 -21.66
CA LEU A 452 -6.18 26.90 -20.38
C LEU A 452 -7.59 27.16 -19.80
N ASP A 453 -8.14 28.36 -20.02
CA ASP A 453 -9.50 28.70 -19.60
C ASP A 453 -10.56 27.86 -20.34
N GLU A 454 -10.22 27.35 -21.53
CA GLU A 454 -11.12 26.51 -22.31
C GLU A 454 -11.20 25.08 -21.80
N THR A 455 -10.26 24.59 -20.98
CA THR A 455 -10.25 23.22 -20.43
C THR A 455 -10.87 23.12 -19.03
N MET A 456 -11.12 24.26 -18.38
CA MET A 456 -11.78 24.35 -17.07
C MET A 456 -13.31 24.48 -17.20
N PRO A 457 -14.10 24.05 -16.21
CA PRO A 457 -15.56 24.25 -16.23
C PRO A 457 -15.93 25.73 -16.47
N SER A 458 -16.98 25.96 -17.27
CA SER A 458 -17.42 27.32 -17.58
C SER A 458 -17.95 28.04 -16.32
N PRO A 459 -17.45 29.25 -15.97
CA PRO A 459 -17.84 29.95 -14.72
C PRO A 459 -19.33 30.30 -14.64
N THR A 460 -19.98 30.48 -15.79
CA THR A 460 -21.39 30.89 -15.90
C THR A 460 -22.34 29.71 -16.14
N ALA A 461 -21.83 28.47 -16.14
CA ALA A 461 -22.64 27.29 -16.41
C ALA A 461 -23.56 26.96 -15.22
N ARG A 462 -24.84 26.66 -15.50
CA ARG A 462 -25.77 26.17 -14.48
C ARG A 462 -25.51 24.69 -14.26
N ARG A 463 -24.86 24.34 -13.14
CA ARG A 463 -24.68 22.94 -12.71
C ARG A 463 -26.04 22.27 -12.53
N ILE A 464 -26.16 21.05 -13.02
CA ILE A 464 -27.33 20.20 -12.78
C ILE A 464 -26.92 19.17 -11.74
N GLU A 465 -27.69 19.08 -10.66
CA GLU A 465 -27.42 18.06 -9.64
C GLU A 465 -27.87 16.68 -10.15
N PRO A 466 -27.06 15.64 -9.93
CA PRO A 466 -27.45 14.29 -10.26
C PRO A 466 -28.67 13.89 -9.44
N THR A 467 -29.62 13.23 -10.09
CA THR A 467 -30.75 12.61 -9.44
C THR A 467 -30.78 11.14 -9.82
N ILE A 468 -30.97 10.27 -8.84
CA ILE A 468 -31.11 8.83 -9.11
C ILE A 468 -32.46 8.62 -9.81
N SER A 469 -32.39 8.29 -11.10
CA SER A 469 -33.58 8.04 -11.92
C SER A 469 -34.43 6.89 -11.35
N ASP A 470 -35.75 6.97 -11.55
CA ASP A 470 -36.69 5.94 -11.10
C ASP A 470 -36.41 4.57 -11.71
N ASP A 471 -35.80 4.53 -12.91
CA ASP A 471 -35.38 3.29 -13.54
C ASP A 471 -34.25 2.60 -12.77
N ILE A 472 -33.28 3.38 -12.26
CA ILE A 472 -32.21 2.85 -11.41
C ILE A 472 -32.81 2.36 -10.10
N LYS A 473 -33.71 3.13 -9.47
CA LYS A 473 -34.42 2.70 -8.25
C LYS A 473 -35.19 1.39 -8.46
N LYS A 474 -35.95 1.27 -9.55
CA LYS A 474 -36.69 0.05 -9.91
C LYS A 474 -35.76 -1.13 -10.17
N LYS A 475 -34.63 -0.93 -10.86
CA LYS A 475 -33.62 -1.98 -11.08
C LYS A 475 -33.06 -2.51 -9.77
N ILE A 476 -32.80 -1.61 -8.81
CA ILE A 476 -32.31 -1.99 -7.49
C ILE A 476 -33.39 -2.76 -6.74
N GLN A 477 -34.62 -2.24 -6.65
CA GLN A 477 -35.74 -2.93 -6.00
C GLN A 477 -35.99 -4.34 -6.56
N ASN A 478 -35.92 -4.51 -7.88
CA ASN A 478 -36.07 -5.82 -8.52
C ASN A 478 -34.94 -6.78 -8.15
N ALA A 479 -33.71 -6.28 -8.03
CA ALA A 479 -32.58 -7.08 -7.59
C ALA A 479 -32.70 -7.51 -6.12
N VAL A 480 -33.17 -6.63 -5.24
CA VAL A 480 -33.47 -6.96 -3.83
C VAL A 480 -34.51 -8.07 -3.75
N LYS A 481 -35.64 -7.93 -4.46
CA LYS A 481 -36.70 -8.96 -4.52
C LYS A 481 -36.19 -10.30 -5.03
N PHE A 482 -35.31 -10.29 -6.03
CA PHE A 482 -34.70 -11.52 -6.56
C PHE A 482 -33.82 -12.21 -5.51
N LYS A 483 -33.02 -11.45 -4.76
CA LYS A 483 -32.15 -11.96 -3.68
C LYS A 483 -32.98 -12.55 -2.54
N GLU A 484 -34.03 -11.86 -2.10
CA GLU A 484 -34.97 -12.37 -1.09
C GLU A 484 -35.65 -13.68 -1.51
N ASN A 485 -36.11 -13.76 -2.77
CA ASN A 485 -36.74 -14.97 -3.28
C ASN A 485 -35.77 -16.15 -3.40
N LYS A 486 -34.47 -15.89 -3.61
CA LYS A 486 -33.43 -16.92 -3.63
C LYS A 486 -33.03 -17.37 -2.23
N MET A 487 -33.14 -16.52 -1.22
CA MET A 487 -32.90 -16.90 0.20
C MET A 487 -34.08 -17.68 0.81
N LYS A 488 -35.30 -17.49 0.28
CA LYS A 488 -36.50 -18.22 0.71
C LYS A 488 -36.66 -19.61 0.10
N LYS A 489 -35.89 -19.93 -0.94
CA LYS A 489 -35.83 -21.26 -1.58
C LYS A 489 -34.60 -21.98 -1.10
#